data_AF-A0A9Q4HWF3-F1
#
_entry.id   AF-A0A9Q4HWF3-F1
#
_cell.length_a   1.000
_cell.length_b   1.000
_cell.length_c   1.000
_cell.angle_alpha   90.00
_cell.angle_beta   90.00
_cell.angle_gamma   90.00
#
_symmetry.space_group_name_H-M   'P 1'
#
loop_
_entity.id
_entity.type
_entity.pdbx_description
1 polymer ?
#
loop_
_entity_poly.entity_id
_entity_poly.type
_entity_poly.pdbx_seq_one_letter_code
_entity_poly.pdbx_strand_id
1 'polypeptide(L)'
;QVLYYTGNNDQNEMRLFKLDLKSNKKTVLYKGAESADSLFLSKDRSTIYFRLGKADESNFRIASFDLKTKKYKNLYPAANDQDDSVSSFFYNKKTDSFALLHYSVEEDYKKTDEANEKGIDPEPTTIHFAAGHQNKFDELKSLDQFISDIAVSDDDKRILFTSYTQKGTEQTASIQMLNADTKKYENIISNQKSFKLLIDAQPQFSKDRKNIYFLAEAEGAKKLKDETGREAKVRTIYSYNLENKTFK
;
A
#
# COMPACT_ATOMS: atom_id res chain seq x y z
N GLN A 1 21.02 0.18 18.15
CA GLN A 1 19.69 -0.12 17.57
C GLN A 1 19.73 0.36 16.13
N VAL A 2 19.02 -0.31 15.22
CA VAL A 2 19.06 0.01 13.79
C VAL A 2 17.66 0.36 13.32
N LEU A 3 17.55 1.43 12.53
CA LEU A 3 16.36 1.79 11.76
C LEU A 3 16.63 1.54 10.28
N TYR A 4 15.71 0.87 9.61
CA TYR A 4 15.69 0.74 8.16
C TYR A 4 14.57 1.61 7.62
N TYR A 5 14.87 2.41 6.60
CA TYR A 5 13.92 3.38 6.07
C TYR A 5 14.25 3.70 4.61
N THR A 6 13.23 4.15 3.86
CA THR A 6 13.42 4.78 2.56
C THR A 6 13.49 6.29 2.74
N GLY A 7 14.31 6.96 1.95
CA GLY A 7 14.38 8.41 1.97
C GLY A 7 15.13 8.94 0.76
N ASN A 8 15.13 10.26 0.57
CA ASN A 8 15.87 10.86 -0.52
C ASN A 8 17.37 10.90 -0.21
N ASN A 9 18.20 10.64 -1.22
CA ASN A 9 19.61 10.99 -1.22
C ASN A 9 19.82 12.46 -1.66
N ASP A 10 21.07 12.89 -1.78
CA ASP A 10 21.41 14.26 -2.16
C ASP A 10 21.01 14.61 -3.61
N GLN A 11 20.76 13.58 -4.43
CA GLN A 11 20.24 13.68 -5.79
C GLN A 11 18.70 13.63 -5.85
N ASN A 12 18.02 13.67 -4.70
CA ASN A 12 16.57 13.57 -4.57
C ASN A 12 15.97 12.23 -5.05
N GLU A 13 16.77 11.16 -5.03
CA GLU A 13 16.35 9.81 -5.42
C GLU A 13 15.99 9.01 -4.16
N MET A 14 14.87 8.27 -4.19
CA MET A 14 14.40 7.49 -3.04
C MET A 14 15.22 6.21 -2.89
N ARG A 15 16.01 6.10 -1.82
CA ARG A 15 16.94 4.98 -1.57
C ARG A 15 16.63 4.27 -0.27
N LEU A 16 17.05 3.00 -0.20
CA LEU A 16 17.00 2.19 1.01
C LEU A 16 18.20 2.47 1.92
N PHE A 17 17.93 2.91 3.15
CA PHE A 17 18.95 3.27 4.13
C PHE A 17 18.90 2.39 5.39
N LYS A 18 20.08 2.29 6.01
CA LYS A 18 20.27 1.84 7.38
C LYS A 18 20.79 3.00 8.21
N LEU A 19 20.12 3.30 9.32
CA LEU A 19 20.59 4.24 10.34
C LEU A 19 20.97 3.48 11.61
N ASP A 20 22.22 3.59 12.02
CA ASP A 20 22.62 3.18 13.37
C ASP A 20 22.23 4.28 14.36
N LEU A 21 21.25 4.01 15.23
CA LEU A 21 20.69 5.00 16.14
C LEU A 21 21.65 5.41 17.27
N LYS A 22 22.74 4.67 17.51
CA LYS A 22 23.72 5.03 18.55
C LYS A 22 24.77 5.99 18.01
N SER A 23 25.25 5.73 16.79
CA SER A 23 26.31 6.51 16.13
C SER A 23 25.78 7.56 15.16
N ASN A 24 24.47 7.56 14.90
CA ASN A 24 23.82 8.33 13.84
C ASN A 24 24.39 8.07 12.44
N LYS A 25 25.10 6.94 12.25
CA LYS A 25 25.72 6.60 10.97
C LYS A 25 24.67 6.10 9.99
N LYS A 26 24.47 6.86 8.92
CA LYS A 26 23.63 6.53 7.75
C LYS A 26 24.43 5.67 6.75
N THR A 27 23.82 4.65 6.17
CA THR A 27 24.42 3.79 5.15
C THR A 27 23.39 3.45 4.09
N VAL A 28 23.71 3.69 2.83
CA VAL A 28 22.92 3.21 1.67
C VAL A 28 23.05 1.70 1.59
N LEU A 29 21.92 0.98 1.57
CA LEU A 29 21.92 -0.49 1.46
C LEU A 29 21.88 -0.94 0.01
N TYR A 30 21.00 -0.34 -0.79
CA TYR A 30 20.81 -0.66 -2.20
C TYR A 30 21.24 0.53 -3.06
N LYS A 31 22.11 0.26 -4.03
CA LYS A 31 22.72 1.27 -4.93
C LYS A 31 22.29 1.11 -6.39
N GLY A 32 21.19 0.39 -6.64
CA GLY A 32 20.60 0.34 -7.99
C GLY A 32 20.08 1.71 -8.42
N ALA A 33 19.78 1.84 -9.71
CA ALA A 33 19.18 3.06 -10.26
C ALA A 33 17.73 3.24 -9.79
N GLU A 34 17.08 2.13 -9.45
CA GLU A 34 15.69 2.00 -9.04
C GLU A 34 15.42 2.71 -7.69
N SER A 35 14.30 3.41 -7.61
CA SER A 35 13.79 4.04 -6.41
C SER A 35 13.06 3.02 -5.54
N ALA A 36 13.35 3.01 -4.24
CA ALA A 36 12.74 2.09 -3.29
C ALA A 36 11.67 2.78 -2.43
N ASP A 37 10.46 2.25 -2.38
CA ASP A 37 9.43 2.64 -1.42
C ASP A 37 8.88 1.43 -0.64
N SER A 38 8.00 1.68 0.33
CA SER A 38 7.23 0.68 1.09
C SER A 38 8.05 -0.52 1.58
N LEU A 39 8.49 -0.54 2.83
CA LEU A 39 9.43 -1.58 3.30
C LEU A 39 8.90 -2.44 4.44
N PHE A 40 9.26 -3.72 4.41
CA PHE A 40 9.03 -4.68 5.48
C PHE A 40 10.32 -5.42 5.81
N LEU A 41 10.61 -5.55 7.11
CA LEU A 41 11.70 -6.38 7.60
C LEU A 41 11.19 -7.80 7.87
N SER A 42 11.91 -8.81 7.36
CA SER A 42 11.62 -10.23 7.57
C SER A 42 11.55 -10.60 9.06
N LYS A 43 10.88 -11.71 9.37
CA LYS A 43 10.72 -12.23 10.74
C LYS A 43 12.06 -12.39 11.47
N ASP A 44 13.04 -12.96 10.79
CA ASP A 44 14.40 -13.20 11.29
C ASP A 44 15.32 -11.96 11.18
N ARG A 45 14.81 -10.87 10.62
CA ARG A 45 15.53 -9.60 10.41
C ARG A 45 16.75 -9.74 9.51
N SER A 46 16.79 -10.74 8.65
CA SER A 46 17.87 -10.96 7.67
C SER A 46 17.60 -10.31 6.32
N THR A 47 16.35 -10.04 5.99
CA THR A 47 15.92 -9.62 4.65
C THR A 47 14.98 -8.41 4.73
N ILE A 48 15.17 -7.43 3.85
CA ILE A 48 14.23 -6.33 3.64
C ILE A 48 13.45 -6.62 2.37
N TYR A 49 12.13 -6.62 2.44
CA TYR A 49 11.22 -6.59 1.31
C TYR A 49 10.81 -5.15 1.03
N PHE A 50 10.80 -4.74 -0.23
CA PHE A 50 10.51 -3.37 -0.62
C PHE A 50 9.97 -3.32 -2.04
N ARG A 51 9.25 -2.25 -2.37
CA ARG A 51 8.83 -1.99 -3.73
C ARG A 51 9.86 -1.14 -4.45
N LEU A 52 10.11 -1.46 -5.72
CA LEU A 52 11.02 -0.77 -6.61
C LEU A 52 10.27 -0.18 -7.79
N GLY A 53 10.63 1.05 -8.17
CA GLY A 53 10.26 1.65 -9.45
C GLY A 53 11.48 2.26 -10.11
N LYS A 54 11.61 2.12 -11.42
CA LYS A 54 12.71 2.70 -12.19
C LYS A 54 12.16 3.83 -13.06
N ALA A 55 12.91 4.92 -13.24
CA ALA A 55 12.39 6.10 -13.92
C ALA A 55 12.05 5.87 -15.41
N ASP A 56 12.69 4.88 -16.05
CA ASP A 56 12.47 4.48 -17.44
C ASP A 56 11.59 3.23 -17.58
N GLU A 57 11.02 2.73 -16.48
CA GLU A 57 10.04 1.64 -16.49
C GLU A 57 8.70 2.15 -15.95
N SER A 58 7.60 1.74 -16.58
CA SER A 58 6.26 2.14 -16.15
C SER A 58 5.70 1.26 -15.03
N ASN A 59 6.38 0.17 -14.66
CA ASN A 59 5.92 -0.77 -13.66
C ASN A 59 6.74 -0.77 -12.37
N PHE A 60 6.06 -1.13 -11.28
CA PHE A 60 6.66 -1.33 -9.96
C PHE A 60 6.78 -2.81 -9.62
N ARG A 61 7.83 -3.17 -8.87
CA ARG A 61 8.16 -4.55 -8.52
C ARG A 61 8.38 -4.73 -7.03
N ILE A 62 8.06 -5.90 -6.47
CA ILE A 62 8.52 -6.31 -5.14
C ILE A 62 9.90 -6.94 -5.28
N ALA A 63 10.81 -6.50 -4.42
CA ALA A 63 12.14 -7.02 -4.31
C ALA A 63 12.51 -7.39 -2.87
N SER A 64 13.59 -8.14 -2.75
CA SER A 64 14.23 -8.48 -1.47
C SER A 64 15.71 -8.09 -1.48
N PHE A 65 16.19 -7.68 -0.30
CA PHE A 65 17.59 -7.35 -0.05
C PHE A 65 18.08 -8.09 1.19
N ASP A 66 19.02 -9.02 0.99
CA ASP A 66 19.66 -9.77 2.08
C ASP A 66 20.68 -8.89 2.80
N LEU A 67 20.48 -8.67 4.09
CA LEU A 67 21.31 -7.80 4.92
C LEU A 67 22.70 -8.36 5.20
N LYS A 68 22.91 -9.68 5.09
CA LYS A 68 24.19 -10.35 5.27
C LYS A 68 24.97 -10.42 3.96
N THR A 69 24.37 -10.99 2.92
CA THR A 69 25.02 -11.21 1.62
C THR A 69 25.01 -9.98 0.71
N LYS A 70 24.21 -8.96 1.06
CA LYS A 70 24.02 -7.74 0.25
C LYS A 70 23.46 -8.04 -1.14
N LYS A 71 22.78 -9.18 -1.29
CA LYS A 71 22.21 -9.61 -2.55
C LYS A 71 20.79 -9.11 -2.70
N TYR A 72 20.53 -8.57 -3.89
CA TYR A 72 19.22 -8.21 -4.39
C TYR A 72 18.57 -9.42 -5.06
N LYS A 73 17.25 -9.56 -4.92
CA LYS A 73 16.44 -10.50 -5.70
C LYS A 73 15.07 -9.91 -5.99
N ASN A 74 14.71 -9.86 -7.27
CA ASN A 74 13.36 -9.57 -7.74
C ASN A 74 12.39 -10.71 -7.37
N LEU A 75 11.21 -10.37 -6.84
CA LEU A 75 10.20 -11.34 -6.43
C LEU A 75 8.99 -11.36 -7.36
N TYR A 76 8.45 -10.19 -7.71
CA TYR A 76 7.26 -10.06 -8.54
C TYR A 76 7.14 -8.65 -9.14
N PRO A 77 6.64 -8.48 -10.38
CA PRO A 77 6.47 -9.51 -11.41
C PRO A 77 7.82 -10.06 -11.87
N ALA A 78 7.88 -10.86 -12.94
CA ALA A 78 9.15 -11.28 -13.52
C ALA A 78 9.98 -10.07 -13.98
N ALA A 79 11.31 -10.17 -13.96
CA ALA A 79 12.19 -9.02 -14.25
C ALA A 79 12.12 -8.53 -15.71
N ASN A 80 11.62 -9.36 -16.62
CA ASN A 80 11.38 -9.02 -18.02
C ASN A 80 9.92 -8.66 -18.32
N ASP A 81 9.04 -8.72 -17.31
CA ASP A 81 7.65 -8.28 -17.42
C ASP A 81 7.60 -6.76 -17.26
N GLN A 82 7.02 -6.08 -18.23
CA GLN A 82 6.91 -4.63 -18.30
C GLN A 82 5.45 -4.16 -18.20
N ASP A 83 4.50 -5.09 -18.20
CA ASP A 83 3.08 -4.76 -18.13
C ASP A 83 2.55 -4.88 -16.70
N ASP A 84 2.90 -5.95 -15.99
CA ASP A 84 2.39 -6.13 -14.64
C ASP A 84 3.11 -5.20 -13.64
N SER A 85 2.36 -4.52 -12.77
CA SER A 85 2.86 -3.52 -11.84
C SER A 85 2.25 -3.66 -10.45
N VAL A 86 3.08 -3.60 -9.41
CA VAL A 86 2.63 -3.70 -8.02
C VAL A 86 2.23 -2.34 -7.45
N SER A 87 0.93 -2.14 -7.21
CA SER A 87 0.41 -0.90 -6.60
C SER A 87 0.54 -0.87 -5.07
N SER A 88 0.47 -2.03 -4.40
CA SER A 88 0.65 -2.13 -2.95
C SER A 88 1.03 -3.55 -2.55
N PHE A 89 1.75 -3.72 -1.45
CA PHE A 89 2.02 -5.04 -0.89
C PHE A 89 2.10 -5.01 0.63
N PHE A 90 1.82 -6.16 1.24
CA PHE A 90 1.92 -6.38 2.67
C PHE A 90 2.68 -7.68 2.94
N TYR A 91 3.61 -7.65 3.87
CA TYR A 91 4.33 -8.84 4.33
C TYR A 91 3.91 -9.23 5.75
N ASN A 92 3.32 -10.41 5.90
CA ASN A 92 2.96 -10.96 7.20
C ASN A 92 4.15 -11.71 7.82
N LYS A 93 4.73 -11.11 8.87
CA LYS A 93 5.90 -11.68 9.57
C LYS A 93 5.59 -12.95 10.35
N LYS A 94 4.32 -13.24 10.68
CA LYS A 94 3.96 -14.43 11.46
C LYS A 94 4.01 -15.68 10.61
N THR A 95 3.44 -15.59 9.42
CA THR A 95 3.28 -16.66 8.43
C THR A 95 4.35 -16.64 7.33
N ASP A 96 5.18 -15.59 7.28
CA ASP A 96 6.20 -15.41 6.25
C ASP A 96 5.61 -15.41 4.83
N SER A 97 4.48 -14.71 4.69
CA SER A 97 3.69 -14.62 3.47
C SER A 97 3.53 -13.17 3.00
N PHE A 98 3.03 -13.05 1.79
CA PHE A 98 2.74 -11.78 1.13
C PHE A 98 1.30 -11.75 0.67
N ALA A 99 0.72 -10.56 0.71
CA ALA A 99 -0.40 -10.19 -0.15
C ALA A 99 0.02 -8.97 -0.97
N LEU A 100 -0.46 -8.86 -2.21
CA LEU A 100 -0.18 -7.73 -3.07
C LEU A 100 -1.37 -7.38 -3.94
N LEU A 101 -1.40 -6.11 -4.33
CA LEU A 101 -2.23 -5.56 -5.38
C LEU A 101 -1.35 -5.34 -6.60
N HIS A 102 -1.79 -5.83 -7.75
CA HIS A 102 -1.11 -5.60 -9.02
C HIS A 102 -2.10 -5.35 -10.15
N TYR A 103 -1.62 -4.78 -11.25
CA TYR A 103 -2.44 -4.33 -12.38
C TYR A 103 -1.61 -4.29 -13.67
N SER A 104 -2.30 -4.32 -14.81
CA SER A 104 -1.70 -4.11 -16.13
C SER A 104 -1.48 -2.63 -16.40
N VAL A 105 -0.24 -2.25 -16.68
CA VAL A 105 0.16 -0.91 -17.08
C VAL A 105 -0.43 -0.53 -18.45
N GLU A 106 -0.49 -1.48 -19.39
CA GLU A 106 -1.11 -1.28 -20.70
C GLU A 106 -2.60 -0.94 -20.55
N GLU A 107 -3.32 -1.65 -19.68
CA GLU A 107 -4.73 -1.36 -19.40
C GLU A 107 -4.91 0.02 -18.75
N ASP A 108 -4.06 0.38 -17.80
CA ASP A 108 -4.09 1.66 -17.10
C ASP A 108 -3.87 2.85 -18.04
N TYR A 109 -2.86 2.76 -18.92
CA TYR A 109 -2.63 3.77 -19.94
C TYR A 109 -3.79 3.85 -20.93
N LYS A 110 -4.30 2.71 -21.40
CA LYS A 110 -5.44 2.70 -22.32
C LYS A 110 -6.66 3.41 -21.73
N LYS A 111 -7.02 3.09 -20.47
CA LYS A 111 -8.15 3.74 -19.78
C LYS A 111 -7.93 5.24 -19.59
N THR A 112 -6.69 5.63 -19.27
CA THR A 112 -6.28 7.03 -19.13
C THR A 112 -6.39 7.79 -20.46
N ASP A 113 -5.87 7.22 -21.55
CA ASP A 113 -5.90 7.82 -22.89
C ASP A 113 -7.33 7.97 -23.40
N GLU A 114 -8.16 6.94 -23.27
CA GLU A 114 -9.58 7.01 -23.63
C GLU A 114 -10.33 8.08 -22.83
N ALA A 115 -10.01 8.26 -21.55
CA ALA A 115 -10.64 9.26 -20.70
C ALA A 115 -10.24 10.68 -21.11
N ASN A 116 -8.95 10.87 -21.41
CA ASN A 116 -8.40 12.13 -21.93
C ASN A 116 -9.05 12.53 -23.27
N GLU A 117 -9.18 11.58 -24.20
CA GLU A 117 -9.84 11.82 -25.50
C GLU A 117 -11.31 12.22 -25.35
N LYS A 118 -12.01 11.62 -24.39
CA LYS A 118 -13.44 11.87 -24.14
C LYS A 118 -13.69 13.06 -23.21
N GLY A 119 -12.66 13.58 -22.54
CA GLY A 119 -12.78 14.64 -21.53
C GLY A 119 -13.59 14.22 -20.29
N ILE A 120 -13.43 12.97 -19.86
CA ILE A 120 -14.11 12.39 -18.69
C ILE A 120 -13.10 11.88 -17.66
N ASP A 121 -13.56 11.57 -16.45
CA ASP A 121 -12.73 10.90 -15.45
C ASP A 121 -12.36 9.48 -15.93
N PRO A 122 -11.14 8.98 -15.67
CA PRO A 122 -10.75 7.62 -16.04
C PRO A 122 -11.54 6.59 -15.25
N GLU A 123 -11.91 5.50 -15.94
CA GLU A 123 -12.42 4.30 -15.29
C GLU A 123 -11.29 3.59 -14.52
N PRO A 124 -11.57 2.90 -13.41
CA PRO A 124 -10.55 2.19 -12.66
C PRO A 124 -9.98 1.03 -13.46
N THR A 125 -8.65 0.88 -13.46
CA THR A 125 -7.94 -0.31 -13.95
C THR A 125 -8.31 -1.54 -13.11
N THR A 126 -8.36 -2.73 -13.73
CA THR A 126 -8.59 -3.97 -13.00
C THR A 126 -7.43 -4.21 -12.02
N ILE A 127 -7.75 -4.22 -10.72
CA ILE A 127 -6.79 -4.54 -9.66
C ILE A 127 -6.92 -6.01 -9.29
N HIS A 128 -5.81 -6.71 -9.37
CA HIS A 128 -5.66 -8.11 -8.99
C HIS A 128 -5.09 -8.22 -7.58
N PHE A 129 -5.79 -8.96 -6.73
CA PHE A 129 -5.31 -9.41 -5.42
C PHE A 129 -4.62 -10.74 -5.59
N ALA A 130 -3.37 -10.84 -5.16
CA ALA A 130 -2.63 -12.09 -5.10
C ALA A 130 -2.01 -12.28 -3.72
N ALA A 131 -1.82 -13.54 -3.34
CA ALA A 131 -1.12 -13.89 -2.10
C ALA A 131 -0.20 -15.08 -2.31
N GLY A 132 0.84 -15.18 -1.48
CA GLY A 132 1.71 -16.33 -1.51
C GLY A 132 3.00 -16.15 -0.74
N HIS A 133 4.03 -16.91 -1.14
CA HIS A 133 5.30 -16.98 -0.44
C HIS A 133 6.46 -16.78 -1.41
N GLN A 134 7.43 -15.99 -0.99
CA GLN A 134 8.65 -15.69 -1.77
C GLN A 134 8.31 -15.09 -3.15
N ASN A 135 8.44 -15.88 -4.22
CA ASN A 135 8.18 -15.48 -5.61
C ASN A 135 7.03 -16.27 -6.26
N LYS A 136 6.20 -16.93 -5.45
CA LYS A 136 5.03 -17.68 -5.91
C LYS A 136 3.79 -17.01 -5.35
N PHE A 137 2.93 -16.55 -6.25
CA PHE A 137 1.72 -15.81 -5.93
C PHE A 137 0.55 -16.45 -6.66
N ASP A 138 -0.52 -16.70 -5.93
CA ASP A 138 -1.78 -17.22 -6.45
C ASP A 138 -2.81 -16.09 -6.44
N GLU A 139 -3.58 -15.98 -7.53
CA GLU A 139 -4.64 -14.98 -7.64
C GLU A 139 -5.81 -15.31 -6.69
N LEU A 140 -6.19 -14.31 -5.91
CA LEU A 140 -7.34 -14.35 -5.02
C LEU A 140 -8.58 -13.81 -5.70
N LYS A 141 -8.53 -12.56 -6.18
CA LYS A 141 -9.70 -11.83 -6.69
C LYS A 141 -9.25 -10.67 -7.56
N SER A 142 -10.06 -10.33 -8.55
CA SER A 142 -9.85 -9.17 -9.41
C SER A 142 -11.06 -8.24 -9.32
N LEU A 143 -10.82 -6.93 -9.23
CA LEU A 143 -11.84 -5.90 -9.03
C LEU A 143 -11.57 -4.67 -9.90
N ASP A 144 -12.62 -4.17 -10.56
CA ASP A 144 -12.59 -2.89 -11.30
C ASP A 144 -12.90 -1.74 -10.34
N GLN A 145 -11.97 -1.44 -9.45
CA GLN A 145 -12.11 -0.40 -8.42
C GLN A 145 -10.78 0.30 -8.19
N PHE A 146 -10.84 1.61 -7.90
CA PHE A 146 -9.65 2.27 -7.35
C PHE A 146 -9.40 1.78 -5.93
N ILE A 147 -8.18 1.32 -5.67
CA ILE A 147 -7.74 0.79 -4.38
C ILE A 147 -6.39 1.40 -4.03
N SER A 148 -6.25 1.91 -2.81
CA SER A 148 -5.06 2.67 -2.40
C SER A 148 -4.11 1.90 -1.48
N ASP A 149 -4.59 0.89 -0.77
CA ASP A 149 -3.83 0.18 0.26
C ASP A 149 -4.34 -1.24 0.51
N ILE A 150 -3.49 -2.04 1.19
CA ILE A 150 -3.89 -3.31 1.80
C ILE A 150 -3.27 -3.50 3.17
N ALA A 151 -3.97 -4.26 4.02
CA ALA A 151 -3.43 -4.82 5.25
C ALA A 151 -3.97 -6.23 5.47
N VAL A 152 -3.15 -7.12 6.05
CA VAL A 152 -3.49 -8.54 6.20
C VAL A 152 -3.59 -8.90 7.68
N SER A 153 -4.58 -9.72 8.04
CA SER A 153 -4.67 -10.28 9.38
C SER A 153 -3.54 -11.25 9.64
N ASP A 154 -3.15 -11.38 10.90
CA ASP A 154 -2.05 -12.23 11.35
C ASP A 154 -2.13 -13.71 10.90
N ASP A 155 -3.33 -14.21 10.57
CA ASP A 155 -3.62 -15.57 10.10
C ASP A 155 -3.79 -15.68 8.57
N ASP A 156 -3.52 -14.60 7.82
CA ASP A 156 -3.67 -14.48 6.36
C ASP A 156 -5.08 -14.66 5.80
N LYS A 157 -6.10 -14.79 6.66
CA LYS A 157 -7.46 -15.07 6.23
C LYS A 157 -8.23 -13.85 5.76
N ARG A 158 -7.85 -12.66 6.21
CA ARG A 158 -8.56 -11.41 5.95
C ARG A 158 -7.61 -10.35 5.42
N ILE A 159 -7.99 -9.73 4.32
CA ILE A 159 -7.28 -8.62 3.71
C ILE A 159 -8.20 -7.40 3.77
N LEU A 160 -7.79 -6.37 4.48
CA LEU A 160 -8.44 -5.06 4.45
C LEU A 160 -7.87 -4.25 3.30
N PHE A 161 -8.70 -3.44 2.68
CA PHE A 161 -8.30 -2.50 1.65
C PHE A 161 -9.24 -1.30 1.62
N THR A 162 -8.69 -0.13 1.29
CA THR A 162 -9.48 1.07 1.03
C THR A 162 -9.78 1.17 -0.46
N SER A 163 -11.06 1.12 -0.81
CA SER A 163 -11.54 1.38 -2.17
C SER A 163 -12.17 2.76 -2.25
N TYR A 164 -12.13 3.38 -3.42
CA TYR A 164 -12.79 4.67 -3.62
C TYR A 164 -13.36 4.86 -5.02
N THR A 165 -14.28 5.81 -5.13
CA THR A 165 -14.70 6.39 -6.40
C THR A 165 -14.25 7.84 -6.47
N GLN A 166 -13.96 8.30 -7.69
CA GLN A 166 -13.62 9.69 -7.97
C GLN A 166 -14.52 10.21 -9.07
N LYS A 167 -15.12 11.37 -8.84
CA LYS A 167 -15.89 12.12 -9.84
C LYS A 167 -15.53 13.60 -9.76
N GLY A 168 -14.75 14.09 -10.70
CA GLY A 168 -14.09 15.38 -10.61
C GLY A 168 -13.28 15.50 -9.31
N THR A 169 -13.65 16.45 -8.44
CA THR A 169 -13.00 16.66 -7.13
C THR A 169 -13.65 15.87 -5.99
N GLU A 170 -14.79 15.22 -6.25
CA GLU A 170 -15.48 14.44 -5.24
C GLU A 170 -14.88 13.05 -5.14
N GLN A 171 -14.56 12.65 -3.91
CA GLN A 171 -14.05 11.33 -3.58
C GLN A 171 -14.89 10.71 -2.47
N THR A 172 -15.27 9.45 -2.69
CA THR A 172 -15.97 8.62 -1.71
C THR A 172 -15.18 7.36 -1.48
N ALA A 173 -14.70 7.16 -0.25
CA ALA A 173 -13.94 6.00 0.16
C ALA A 173 -14.79 5.02 1.00
N SER A 174 -14.40 3.76 0.99
CA SER A 174 -14.87 2.71 1.89
C SER A 174 -13.72 1.76 2.24
N ILE A 175 -13.72 1.23 3.47
CA ILE A 175 -12.85 0.11 3.84
C ILE A 175 -13.63 -1.18 3.64
N GLN A 176 -13.05 -2.06 2.86
CA GLN A 176 -13.58 -3.38 2.54
C GLN A 176 -12.70 -4.48 3.11
N MET A 177 -13.27 -5.68 3.25
CA MET A 177 -12.56 -6.86 3.74
C MET A 177 -12.76 -8.02 2.78
N LEU A 178 -11.67 -8.52 2.19
CA LEU A 178 -11.61 -9.74 1.40
C LEU A 178 -11.26 -10.93 2.31
N ASN A 179 -12.05 -11.99 2.22
CA ASN A 179 -11.72 -13.28 2.81
C ASN A 179 -10.88 -14.09 1.80
N ALA A 180 -9.64 -14.41 2.17
CA ALA A 180 -8.67 -15.05 1.27
C ALA A 180 -9.07 -16.48 0.87
N ASP A 181 -9.72 -17.23 1.77
CA ASP A 181 -10.14 -18.61 1.53
C ASP A 181 -11.32 -18.68 0.54
N THR A 182 -12.32 -17.81 0.74
CA THR A 182 -13.57 -17.83 -0.03
C THR A 182 -13.56 -16.89 -1.23
N LYS A 183 -12.58 -15.99 -1.33
CA LYS A 183 -12.45 -14.97 -2.37
C LYS A 183 -13.64 -14.00 -2.43
N LYS A 184 -14.43 -13.94 -1.36
CA LYS A 184 -15.55 -13.02 -1.19
C LYS A 184 -15.12 -11.81 -0.39
N TYR A 185 -15.65 -10.65 -0.72
CA TYR A 185 -15.39 -9.41 -0.01
C TYR A 185 -16.69 -8.72 0.39
N GLU A 186 -16.61 -7.88 1.41
CA GLU A 186 -17.74 -7.07 1.90
C GLU A 186 -17.26 -5.68 2.34
N ASN A 187 -18.18 -4.71 2.34
CA ASN A 187 -17.93 -3.37 2.88
C ASN A 187 -18.06 -3.40 4.41
N ILE A 188 -17.05 -2.88 5.11
CA ILE A 188 -16.98 -2.88 6.58
C ILE A 188 -17.19 -1.48 7.13
N ILE A 189 -16.52 -0.46 6.56
CA ILE A 189 -16.61 0.92 7.02
C ILE A 189 -16.85 1.83 5.82
N SER A 190 -17.84 2.70 5.94
CA SER A 190 -18.12 3.79 5.01
C SER A 190 -18.23 5.10 5.80
N ASN A 191 -18.37 6.22 5.08
CA ASN A 191 -18.62 7.53 5.70
C ASN A 191 -19.71 7.46 6.78
N GLN A 192 -19.47 8.15 7.88
CA GLN A 192 -20.41 8.29 9.00
C GLN A 192 -20.79 9.76 9.17
N LYS A 193 -21.80 10.03 10.00
CA LYS A 193 -22.10 11.42 10.37
C LYS A 193 -20.91 12.08 11.09
N SER A 194 -20.23 11.32 11.95
CA SER A 194 -19.13 11.81 12.77
C SER A 194 -17.79 11.91 12.04
N PHE A 195 -17.63 11.29 10.87
CA PHE A 195 -16.38 11.35 10.11
C PHE A 195 -16.57 11.09 8.62
N LYS A 196 -15.68 11.67 7.82
CA LYS A 196 -15.47 11.33 6.40
C LYS A 196 -14.22 10.47 6.27
N LEU A 197 -14.38 9.30 5.65
CA LEU A 197 -13.27 8.40 5.36
C LEU A 197 -12.36 8.99 4.27
N LEU A 198 -11.06 8.78 4.43
CA LEU A 198 -10.03 9.23 3.49
C LEU A 198 -9.76 8.15 2.43
N ILE A 199 -9.31 8.56 1.24
CA ILE A 199 -8.81 7.61 0.23
C ILE A 199 -7.55 6.88 0.71
N ASP A 200 -6.74 7.51 1.56
CA ASP A 200 -5.53 6.96 2.19
C ASP A 200 -5.80 6.60 3.65
N ALA A 201 -6.93 5.92 3.91
CA ALA A 201 -7.35 5.54 5.25
C ALA A 201 -6.39 4.56 5.94
N GLN A 202 -5.59 3.80 5.18
CA GLN A 202 -4.55 2.88 5.68
C GLN A 202 -5.04 1.98 6.82
N PRO A 203 -6.11 1.19 6.62
CA PRO A 203 -6.70 0.37 7.66
C PRO A 203 -5.69 -0.66 8.17
N GLN A 204 -5.69 -0.91 9.48
CA GLN A 204 -4.81 -1.87 10.13
C GLN A 204 -5.58 -2.70 11.16
N PHE A 205 -5.29 -3.99 11.24
CA PHE A 205 -5.81 -4.81 12.32
C PHE A 205 -5.11 -4.46 13.64
N SER A 206 -5.90 -4.36 14.70
CA SER A 206 -5.40 -4.48 16.07
C SER A 206 -4.76 -5.85 16.31
N LYS A 207 -3.86 -5.92 17.30
CA LYS A 207 -3.10 -7.13 17.64
C LYS A 207 -3.99 -8.31 18.07
N ASP A 208 -5.12 -8.04 18.71
CA ASP A 208 -6.11 -9.05 19.10
C ASP A 208 -7.11 -9.38 17.98
N ARG A 209 -7.01 -8.65 16.85
CA ARG A 209 -7.85 -8.75 15.65
C ARG A 209 -9.32 -8.41 15.90
N LYS A 210 -9.63 -7.71 16.98
CA LYS A 210 -11.00 -7.30 17.33
C LYS A 210 -11.39 -5.94 16.77
N ASN A 211 -10.39 -5.10 16.50
CA ASN A 211 -10.58 -3.75 15.98
C ASN A 211 -9.81 -3.52 14.68
N ILE A 212 -10.33 -2.63 13.85
CA ILE A 212 -9.67 -2.00 12.70
C ILE A 212 -9.36 -0.56 13.06
N TYR A 213 -8.10 -0.16 12.98
CA TYR A 213 -7.69 1.25 13.05
C TYR A 213 -7.63 1.85 11.67
N PHE A 214 -8.07 3.10 11.49
CA PHE A 214 -8.05 3.77 10.19
C PHE A 214 -8.00 5.30 10.34
N LEU A 215 -7.57 5.99 9.29
CA LEU A 215 -7.54 7.44 9.20
C LEU A 215 -8.84 7.98 8.59
N ALA A 216 -9.40 9.01 9.22
CA ALA A 216 -10.54 9.75 8.71
C ALA A 216 -10.49 11.22 9.14
N GLU A 217 -11.31 12.06 8.51
CA GLU A 217 -11.55 13.44 8.93
C GLU A 217 -12.76 13.49 9.86
N ALA A 218 -12.58 13.93 11.10
CA ALA A 218 -13.70 14.16 12.01
C ALA A 218 -14.61 15.30 11.50
N GLU A 219 -15.89 15.23 11.88
CA GLU A 219 -16.79 16.37 11.74
C GLU A 219 -16.21 17.58 12.49
N GLY A 220 -16.13 18.73 11.82
CA GLY A 220 -15.53 19.94 12.39
C GLY A 220 -14.01 19.88 12.59
N ALA A 221 -13.29 18.93 11.97
CA ALA A 221 -11.84 18.83 12.07
C ALA A 221 -11.15 20.16 11.74
N LYS A 222 -10.19 20.54 12.60
CA LYS A 222 -9.40 21.76 12.44
C LYS A 222 -8.72 21.76 11.08
N LYS A 223 -8.78 22.89 10.38
CA LYS A 223 -8.00 23.14 9.17
C LYS A 223 -6.62 23.66 9.54
N LEU A 224 -5.60 23.08 8.92
CA LEU A 224 -4.23 23.57 8.92
C LEU A 224 -3.94 24.20 7.56
N LYS A 225 -3.13 25.25 7.55
CA LYS A 225 -2.69 25.94 6.33
C LYS A 225 -1.17 25.87 6.28
N ASP A 226 -0.62 25.43 5.16
CA ASP A 226 0.83 25.43 4.94
C ASP A 226 1.34 26.81 4.48
N GLU A 227 2.66 26.94 4.35
CA GLU A 227 3.34 28.17 3.94
C GLU A 227 3.00 28.60 2.50
N THR A 228 2.50 27.67 1.67
CA THR A 228 2.04 27.93 0.30
C THR A 228 0.56 28.31 0.22
N GLY A 229 -0.12 28.25 1.36
CA GLY A 229 -1.54 28.57 1.51
C GLY A 229 -2.50 27.41 1.25
N ARG A 230 -2.00 26.18 1.08
CA ARG A 230 -2.85 24.99 0.93
C ARG A 230 -3.46 24.62 2.27
N GLU A 231 -4.74 24.31 2.27
CA GLU A 231 -5.47 23.88 3.45
C GLU A 231 -5.64 22.36 3.49
N ALA A 232 -5.43 21.76 4.66
CA ALA A 232 -5.73 20.37 4.93
C ALA A 232 -6.41 20.23 6.29
N LYS A 233 -7.40 19.34 6.42
CA LYS A 233 -8.00 19.04 7.72
C LYS A 233 -7.11 18.08 8.50
N VAL A 234 -7.09 18.24 9.82
CA VAL A 234 -6.43 17.29 10.72
C VAL A 234 -7.07 15.91 10.55
N ARG A 235 -6.21 14.93 10.29
CA ARG A 235 -6.60 13.51 10.20
C ARG A 235 -6.65 12.91 11.61
N THR A 236 -7.66 12.10 11.87
CA THR A 236 -7.89 11.43 13.16
C THR A 236 -7.80 9.92 12.96
N ILE A 237 -7.18 9.23 13.91
CA ILE A 237 -7.18 7.76 13.96
C ILE A 237 -8.45 7.31 14.68
N TYR A 238 -9.30 6.57 13.98
CA TYR A 238 -10.48 5.91 14.52
C TYR A 238 -10.22 4.43 14.75
N SER A 239 -11.02 3.83 15.61
CA SER A 239 -11.08 2.39 15.87
C SER A 239 -12.48 1.87 15.61
N TYR A 240 -12.62 0.85 14.77
CA TYR A 240 -13.88 0.13 14.54
C TYR A 240 -13.80 -1.27 15.15
N ASN A 241 -14.72 -1.61 16.04
CA ASN A 241 -14.78 -2.94 16.63
C ASN A 241 -15.60 -3.91 15.76
N LEU A 242 -14.99 -5.03 15.36
CA LEU A 242 -15.59 -6.02 14.47
C LEU A 242 -16.71 -6.84 15.13
N GLU A 243 -16.66 -7.05 16.44
CA GLU A 243 -17.64 -7.88 17.16
C GLU A 243 -18.96 -7.13 17.37
N ASN A 244 -18.89 -5.90 17.90
CA ASN A 244 -20.08 -5.12 18.25
C ASN A 244 -20.41 -3.99 17.25
N LYS A 245 -19.59 -3.83 16.20
CA LYS A 245 -19.80 -2.86 15.10
C LYS A 245 -19.87 -1.41 15.56
N THR A 246 -19.04 -1.02 16.52
CA THR A 246 -18.98 0.36 17.07
C THR A 246 -17.69 1.08 16.69
N PHE A 247 -17.79 2.41 16.57
CA PHE A 247 -16.65 3.31 16.35
C PHE A 247 -16.19 3.96 17.65
N LYS A 248 -14.89 4.22 17.76
CA LYS A 248 -14.25 5.02 18.81
C LYS A 248 -13.18 5.92 18.22
#